data_AF-A0A7C8IZJ9-F1
#
_entry.id   AF-A0A7C8IZJ9-F1
#
_cell.length_a   1.000
_cell.length_b   1.000
_cell.length_c   1.000
_cell.angle_alpha   90.00
_cell.angle_beta   90.00
_cell.angle_gamma   90.00
#
_symmetry.space_group_name_H-M   'P 1'
#
loop_
_entity.id
_entity.type
_entity.pdbx_description
1 polymer ?
#
loop_
_entity_poly.entity_id
_entity_poly.type
_entity_poly.pdbx_seq_one_letter_code
_entity_poly.pdbx_strand_id
1 'polypeptide(L)'
;MIKLTRGLNSESDKGQPYENPGGLNDGESLSDESKLYNFTLYEEWIKKKPSPIRFEAGRYSQEPWLSESLEAWVLARKLQVPDFEKYALSEFIQNCSLASFGPWDYIERAIPQGSPLRRFSDYWVAWNYFWVRGSASEFSGLDASRLVGRARDSTVDPRTYDIIHWYERCGDTIGSCCSHNPMTRREEEFERQRPVREEEPEWGQSWEINR
;
A
#
# COMPACT_ATOMS: atom_id res chain seq x y z
N MET A 1 20.59 46.76 21.45
CA MET A 1 19.81 46.82 20.19
C MET A 1 19.14 45.47 19.99
N ILE A 2 17.82 45.48 19.86
CA ILE A 2 16.94 44.33 19.66
C ILE A 2 16.84 44.05 18.15
N LYS A 3 16.87 42.76 17.73
CA LYS A 3 15.94 42.23 16.71
C LYS A 3 15.92 40.70 16.69
N LEU A 4 14.71 40.20 16.89
CA LEU A 4 14.20 38.83 16.69
C LEU A 4 14.08 38.49 15.19
N THR A 5 14.22 37.21 14.86
CA THR A 5 13.50 36.51 13.78
C THR A 5 13.54 35.01 14.10
N ARG A 6 12.43 34.40 14.56
CA ARG A 6 11.40 33.65 13.76
C ARG A 6 12.06 32.55 12.91
N GLY A 7 11.83 31.26 13.16
CA GLY A 7 10.53 30.62 13.34
C GLY A 7 9.97 30.28 11.96
N LEU A 8 10.34 29.12 11.41
CA LEU A 8 9.71 28.56 10.22
C LEU A 8 9.02 27.25 10.59
N ASN A 9 7.70 27.34 10.50
CA ASN A 9 6.74 26.26 10.61
C ASN A 9 7.01 25.20 9.55
N SER A 10 7.08 23.94 9.94
CA SER A 10 6.86 22.81 9.03
C SER A 10 5.36 22.75 8.74
N GLU A 11 4.93 23.50 7.72
CA GLU A 11 3.58 23.37 7.18
C GLU A 11 3.40 21.96 6.60
N SER A 12 2.51 21.23 7.26
CA SER A 12 1.59 20.23 6.71
C SER A 12 1.66 20.07 5.19
N ASP A 13 2.23 18.95 4.76
CA ASP A 13 2.08 18.40 3.42
C ASP A 13 0.61 18.03 3.23
N LYS A 14 -0.17 18.95 2.67
CA LYS A 14 -1.56 18.72 2.30
C LYS A 14 -1.53 17.83 1.06
N GLY A 15 -1.68 16.53 1.29
CA GLY A 15 -1.87 15.53 0.24
C GLY A 15 -2.88 16.03 -0.79
N GLN A 16 -2.41 16.29 -2.01
CA GLN A 16 -3.29 16.58 -3.11
C GLN A 16 -4.14 15.33 -3.39
N PRO A 17 -5.46 15.47 -3.59
CA PRO A 17 -6.30 14.35 -3.96
C PRO A 17 -5.83 13.78 -5.30
N TYR A 18 -5.78 12.46 -5.38
CA TYR A 18 -5.47 11.70 -6.58
C TYR A 18 -6.40 12.14 -7.72
N GLU A 19 -5.85 12.87 -8.70
CA GLU A 19 -6.54 13.14 -9.96
C GLU A 19 -6.66 11.81 -10.71
N ASN A 20 -7.88 11.48 -11.11
CA ASN A 20 -8.26 10.18 -11.66
C ASN A 20 -8.08 10.17 -13.20
N PRO A 21 -6.97 9.68 -13.77
CA PRO A 21 -6.71 9.80 -15.19
C PRO A 21 -6.82 8.40 -15.82
N GLY A 22 -8.03 8.02 -16.25
CA GLY A 22 -8.22 6.81 -17.02
C GLY A 22 -9.55 6.11 -16.76
N GLY A 23 -10.45 6.19 -17.75
CA GLY A 23 -11.55 5.24 -17.87
C GLY A 23 -10.99 3.82 -18.03
N LEU A 24 -11.64 2.85 -17.40
CA LEU A 24 -11.38 1.43 -17.65
C LEU A 24 -11.63 1.17 -19.14
N ASN A 25 -10.73 0.46 -19.82
CA ASN A 25 -11.00 0.00 -21.19
C ASN A 25 -12.19 -0.95 -21.15
N ASP A 26 -13.24 -0.64 -21.92
CA ASP A 26 -14.52 -1.37 -21.97
C ASP A 26 -14.41 -2.78 -22.58
N GLY A 27 -13.19 -3.29 -22.81
CA GLY A 27 -12.90 -4.42 -23.70
C GLY A 27 -13.26 -5.81 -23.16
N GLU A 28 -13.44 -5.97 -21.85
CA GLU A 28 -13.93 -7.22 -21.27
C GLU A 28 -15.04 -6.92 -20.26
N SER A 29 -16.28 -7.02 -20.73
CA SER A 29 -17.43 -6.94 -19.84
C SER A 29 -17.44 -8.18 -18.94
N LEU A 30 -17.43 -7.98 -17.62
CA LEU A 30 -17.78 -9.00 -16.63
C LEU A 30 -19.04 -9.76 -17.10
N SER A 31 -19.11 -11.07 -16.84
CA SER A 31 -20.33 -11.82 -17.09
C SER A 31 -21.51 -11.17 -16.34
N ASP A 32 -22.73 -11.28 -16.87
CA ASP A 32 -23.90 -10.66 -16.22
C ASP A 32 -24.16 -11.24 -14.82
N GLU A 33 -23.79 -12.50 -14.59
CA GLU A 33 -23.82 -13.13 -13.27
C GLU A 33 -22.77 -12.53 -12.32
N SER A 34 -21.53 -12.34 -12.78
CA SER A 34 -20.47 -11.69 -12.01
C SER A 34 -20.83 -10.24 -11.66
N LYS A 35 -21.51 -9.51 -12.54
CA LYS A 35 -21.98 -8.15 -12.26
C LYS A 35 -23.01 -8.11 -11.13
N LEU A 36 -23.98 -9.02 -11.16
CA LEU A 36 -25.02 -9.11 -10.13
C LEU A 36 -24.44 -9.51 -8.77
N TYR A 37 -23.50 -10.45 -8.77
CA TYR A 37 -22.84 -10.92 -7.55
C TYR A 37 -22.00 -9.82 -6.88
N ASN A 38 -21.18 -9.12 -7.67
CA ASN A 38 -20.37 -8.01 -7.17
C ASN A 38 -21.21 -6.82 -6.67
N PHE A 39 -22.38 -6.58 -7.29
CA PHE A 39 -23.31 -5.57 -6.77
C PHE A 39 -23.89 -5.97 -5.41
N THR A 40 -24.14 -7.26 -5.18
CA THR A 40 -24.59 -7.78 -3.88
C THR A 40 -23.52 -7.56 -2.80
N LEU A 41 -22.25 -7.82 -3.11
CA LEU A 41 -21.11 -7.51 -2.22
C LEU A 41 -21.09 -6.02 -1.83
N TYR A 42 -21.33 -5.13 -2.78
CA TYR A 42 -21.43 -3.69 -2.50
C TYR A 42 -22.62 -3.35 -1.59
N GLU A 43 -23.81 -3.92 -1.84
CA GLU A 43 -24.99 -3.73 -0.99
C GLU A 43 -24.81 -4.28 0.44
N GLU A 44 -24.04 -5.36 0.61
CA GLU A 44 -23.71 -5.86 1.93
C GLU A 44 -22.70 -4.97 2.64
N TRP A 45 -21.68 -4.53 1.90
CA TRP A 45 -20.69 -3.59 2.41
C TRP A 45 -21.35 -2.29 2.87
N ILE A 46 -22.28 -1.69 2.11
CA ILE A 46 -22.89 -0.40 2.47
C ILE A 46 -23.71 -0.46 3.77
N LYS A 47 -24.23 -1.64 4.13
CA LYS A 47 -25.00 -1.86 5.37
C LYS A 47 -24.10 -1.83 6.61
N LYS A 48 -22.86 -2.30 6.50
CA LYS A 48 -21.93 -2.44 7.63
C LYS A 48 -20.81 -1.40 7.62
N LYS A 49 -20.42 -0.93 6.44
CA LYS A 49 -19.28 -0.05 6.13
C LYS A 49 -18.02 -0.39 6.93
N PRO A 50 -17.55 -1.65 6.86
CA PRO A 50 -16.32 -2.02 7.53
C PRO A 50 -15.16 -1.19 6.98
N SER A 51 -14.20 -0.87 7.86
CA SER A 51 -12.95 -0.23 7.46
C SER A 51 -12.05 -1.22 6.71
N PRO A 52 -11.14 -0.74 5.83
CA PRO A 52 -10.16 -1.61 5.18
C PRO A 52 -9.38 -2.44 6.20
N ILE A 53 -9.12 -3.69 5.85
CA ILE A 53 -8.40 -4.63 6.72
C ILE A 53 -6.90 -4.41 6.62
N ARG A 54 -6.18 -4.81 7.67
CA ARG A 54 -4.72 -4.91 7.65
C ARG A 54 -4.34 -6.34 7.30
N PHE A 55 -3.26 -6.48 6.54
CA PHE A 55 -2.73 -7.79 6.21
C PHE A 55 -2.33 -8.56 7.46
N GLU A 56 -2.86 -9.77 7.61
CA GLU A 56 -2.50 -10.73 8.65
C GLU A 56 -1.96 -12.02 8.01
N ALA A 57 -0.69 -12.33 8.26
CA ALA A 57 -0.04 -13.51 7.70
C ALA A 57 -0.74 -14.81 8.15
N GLY A 58 -1.00 -15.71 7.21
CA GLY A 58 -1.66 -17.00 7.47
C GLY A 58 -3.18 -16.91 7.69
N ARG A 59 -3.78 -15.72 7.51
CA ARG A 59 -5.23 -15.56 7.42
C ARG A 59 -5.65 -15.27 6.00
N TYR A 60 -6.91 -15.55 5.71
CA TYR A 60 -7.54 -15.26 4.42
C TYR A 60 -8.95 -14.78 4.69
N SER A 61 -9.46 -13.98 3.75
CA SER A 61 -10.84 -13.53 3.81
C SER A 61 -11.79 -14.71 3.68
N GLN A 62 -13.01 -14.54 4.21
CA GLN A 62 -14.07 -15.49 3.95
C GLN A 62 -14.68 -15.24 2.58
N GLU A 63 -15.30 -16.26 1.99
CA GLU A 63 -16.11 -16.04 0.80
C GLU A 63 -17.25 -15.04 1.12
N PRO A 64 -17.55 -14.10 0.20
CA PRO A 64 -17.06 -14.05 -1.19
C PRO A 64 -15.78 -13.23 -1.42
N TRP A 65 -15.26 -12.56 -0.39
CA TRP A 65 -14.11 -11.65 -0.51
C TRP A 65 -12.82 -12.35 -0.97
N LEU A 66 -12.71 -13.65 -0.67
CA LEU A 66 -11.60 -14.46 -1.12
C LEU A 66 -11.52 -14.55 -2.65
N SER A 67 -12.64 -14.79 -3.32
CA SER A 67 -12.70 -14.99 -4.77
C SER A 67 -12.97 -13.71 -5.57
N GLU A 68 -13.72 -12.75 -5.02
CA GLU A 68 -14.28 -11.62 -5.79
C GLU A 68 -13.67 -10.25 -5.43
N SER A 69 -12.63 -10.20 -4.59
CA SER A 69 -12.07 -8.91 -4.13
C SER A 69 -11.53 -8.04 -5.28
N LEU A 70 -11.01 -8.65 -6.34
CA LEU A 70 -10.55 -7.94 -7.54
C LEU A 70 -11.72 -7.32 -8.31
N GLU A 71 -12.75 -8.09 -8.58
CA GLU A 71 -13.94 -7.70 -9.31
C GLU A 71 -14.73 -6.64 -8.52
N ALA A 72 -14.80 -6.79 -7.21
CA ALA A 72 -15.36 -5.79 -6.30
C ALA A 72 -14.58 -4.46 -6.38
N TRP A 73 -13.26 -4.50 -6.48
CA TRP A 73 -12.44 -3.30 -6.69
C TRP A 73 -12.75 -2.64 -8.03
N VAL A 74 -12.87 -3.42 -9.11
CA VAL A 74 -13.25 -2.92 -10.44
C VAL A 74 -14.66 -2.30 -10.41
N LEU A 75 -15.60 -2.91 -9.69
CA LEU A 75 -16.93 -2.36 -9.51
C LEU A 75 -16.88 -1.04 -8.73
N ALA A 76 -16.10 -0.96 -7.64
CA ALA A 76 -15.95 0.25 -6.84
C ALA A 76 -15.47 1.45 -7.68
N ARG A 77 -14.53 1.20 -8.59
CA ARG A 77 -14.04 2.17 -9.57
C ARG A 77 -15.14 2.65 -10.51
N LYS A 78 -15.94 1.73 -11.05
CA LYS A 78 -17.07 2.06 -11.94
C LYS A 78 -18.14 2.87 -11.23
N LEU A 79 -18.44 2.54 -9.97
CA LEU A 79 -19.41 3.24 -9.14
C LEU A 79 -18.85 4.53 -8.51
N GLN A 80 -17.54 4.78 -8.61
CA GLN A 80 -16.85 5.91 -7.98
C GLN A 80 -17.07 5.96 -6.46
N VAL A 81 -16.85 4.84 -5.78
CA VAL A 81 -16.98 4.71 -4.32
C VAL A 81 -15.61 4.43 -3.69
N PRO A 82 -14.81 5.48 -3.34
CA PRO A 82 -13.42 5.32 -2.92
C PRO A 82 -13.23 4.48 -1.65
N ASP A 83 -14.19 4.53 -0.71
CA ASP A 83 -14.08 3.76 0.53
C ASP A 83 -14.30 2.26 0.28
N PHE A 84 -15.21 1.92 -0.64
CA PHE A 84 -15.41 0.54 -1.09
C PHE A 84 -14.22 0.05 -1.89
N GLU A 85 -13.64 0.90 -2.74
CA GLU A 85 -12.41 0.62 -3.49
C GLU A 85 -11.24 0.29 -2.54
N LYS A 86 -11.05 1.08 -1.48
CA LYS A 86 -10.04 0.82 -0.43
C LYS A 86 -10.30 -0.50 0.29
N TYR A 87 -11.55 -0.77 0.64
CA TYR A 87 -11.92 -2.00 1.32
C TYR A 87 -11.64 -3.23 0.42
N ALA A 88 -12.13 -3.22 -0.82
CA ALA A 88 -11.92 -4.31 -1.77
C ALA A 88 -10.43 -4.55 -2.05
N LEU A 89 -9.63 -3.48 -2.17
CA LEU A 89 -8.17 -3.62 -2.33
C LEU A 89 -7.53 -4.28 -1.10
N SER A 90 -7.96 -3.94 0.12
CA SER A 90 -7.41 -4.57 1.32
C SER A 90 -7.73 -6.06 1.41
N GLU A 91 -8.92 -6.47 0.98
CA GLU A 91 -9.31 -7.87 0.85
C GLU A 91 -8.46 -8.57 -0.23
N PHE A 92 -8.25 -7.92 -1.37
CA PHE A 92 -7.39 -8.46 -2.44
C PHE A 92 -5.96 -8.69 -1.95
N ILE A 93 -5.36 -7.71 -1.25
CA ILE A 93 -4.01 -7.81 -0.68
C ILE A 93 -3.91 -8.96 0.33
N GLN A 94 -4.96 -9.18 1.13
CA GLN A 94 -5.01 -10.30 2.08
C GLN A 94 -4.93 -11.66 1.39
N ASN A 95 -5.53 -11.78 0.20
CA ASN A 95 -5.73 -13.05 -0.49
C ASN A 95 -4.73 -13.31 -1.63
N CYS A 96 -3.98 -12.30 -2.06
CA CYS A 96 -3.24 -12.33 -3.32
C CYS A 96 -2.20 -13.46 -3.46
N SER A 97 -1.69 -14.00 -2.34
CA SER A 97 -0.77 -15.15 -2.37
C SER A 97 -1.43 -16.47 -2.74
N LEU A 98 -2.76 -16.55 -2.73
CA LEU A 98 -3.51 -17.73 -3.18
C LEU A 98 -3.79 -17.72 -4.68
N ALA A 99 -3.47 -16.61 -5.36
CA ALA A 99 -3.64 -16.49 -6.80
C ALA A 99 -2.48 -17.16 -7.55
N SER A 100 -2.44 -18.50 -7.54
CA SER A 100 -1.34 -19.34 -8.04
C SER A 100 -1.09 -19.29 -9.57
N PHE A 101 -2.05 -18.76 -10.33
CA PHE A 101 -1.96 -18.49 -11.77
C PHE A 101 -2.54 -17.10 -12.05
N GLY A 102 -2.17 -16.15 -11.19
CA GLY A 102 -3.03 -15.10 -10.70
C GLY A 102 -3.52 -14.07 -11.72
N PRO A 103 -4.35 -13.10 -11.27
CA PRO A 103 -4.98 -12.09 -12.11
C PRO A 103 -3.99 -11.06 -12.67
N TRP A 104 -2.69 -11.33 -12.60
CA TRP A 104 -1.63 -10.37 -12.84
C TRP A 104 -1.59 -9.88 -14.29
N ASP A 105 -1.75 -10.80 -15.27
CA ASP A 105 -1.86 -10.42 -16.69
C ASP A 105 -3.11 -9.58 -16.96
N TYR A 106 -4.25 -9.95 -16.35
CA TYR A 106 -5.47 -9.16 -16.42
C TYR A 106 -5.27 -7.75 -15.83
N ILE A 107 -4.66 -7.65 -14.64
CA ILE A 107 -4.37 -6.37 -14.00
C ILE A 107 -3.44 -5.52 -14.88
N GLU A 108 -2.42 -6.13 -15.47
CA GLU A 108 -1.47 -5.43 -16.34
C GLU A 108 -2.14 -4.86 -17.61
N ARG A 109 -3.10 -5.58 -18.18
CA ARG A 109 -3.77 -5.20 -19.44
C ARG A 109 -4.99 -4.31 -19.25
N ALA A 110 -5.82 -4.59 -18.25
CA ALA A 110 -7.14 -3.99 -18.10
C ALA A 110 -7.19 -2.84 -17.09
N ILE A 111 -6.29 -2.84 -16.10
CA ILE A 111 -6.34 -1.87 -14.99
C ILE A 111 -5.43 -0.67 -15.29
N PRO A 112 -5.94 0.58 -15.20
CA PRO A 112 -5.17 1.78 -15.52
C PRO A 112 -3.85 1.89 -14.76
N GLN A 113 -2.80 2.32 -15.46
CA GLN A 113 -1.51 2.60 -14.87
C GLN A 113 -1.61 3.70 -13.81
N GLY A 114 -0.88 3.55 -12.70
CA GLY A 114 -0.90 4.47 -11.56
C GLY A 114 -2.07 4.25 -10.60
N SER A 115 -3.05 3.41 -10.95
CA SER A 115 -4.11 3.06 -10.00
C SER A 115 -3.56 2.27 -8.80
N PRO A 116 -4.21 2.34 -7.63
CA PRO A 116 -3.77 1.65 -6.42
C PRO A 116 -3.56 0.14 -6.60
N LEU A 117 -4.51 -0.52 -7.28
CA LEU A 117 -4.40 -1.95 -7.58
C LEU A 117 -3.22 -2.24 -8.52
N ARG A 118 -3.01 -1.40 -9.55
CA ARG A 118 -1.91 -1.57 -10.48
C ARG A 118 -0.56 -1.36 -9.81
N ARG A 119 -0.42 -0.35 -8.94
CA ARG A 119 0.79 -0.12 -8.12
C ARG A 119 1.11 -1.32 -7.23
N PHE A 120 0.10 -1.84 -6.51
CA PHE A 120 0.27 -3.02 -5.68
C PHE A 120 0.70 -4.23 -6.51
N SER A 121 0.00 -4.50 -7.62
CA SER A 121 0.30 -5.60 -8.53
C SER A 121 1.72 -5.51 -9.08
N ASP A 122 2.13 -4.34 -9.58
CA ASP A 122 3.46 -4.15 -10.14
C ASP A 122 4.55 -4.40 -9.09
N TYR A 123 4.35 -3.96 -7.85
CA TYR A 123 5.25 -4.25 -6.74
C TYR A 123 5.24 -5.75 -6.42
N TRP A 124 4.07 -6.36 -6.21
CA TRP A 124 3.93 -7.79 -5.88
C TRP A 124 4.64 -8.69 -6.90
N VAL A 125 4.41 -8.43 -8.19
CA VAL A 125 5.03 -9.17 -9.30
C VAL A 125 6.55 -8.99 -9.26
N ALA A 126 7.05 -7.75 -9.17
CA ALA A 126 8.49 -7.48 -9.14
C ALA A 126 9.18 -8.10 -7.92
N TRP A 127 8.54 -8.04 -6.75
CA TRP A 127 9.03 -8.59 -5.50
C TRP A 127 9.09 -10.12 -5.54
N ASN A 128 8.05 -10.80 -6.02
CA ASN A 128 8.09 -12.26 -6.18
C ASN A 128 9.12 -12.69 -7.23
N TYR A 129 9.18 -11.99 -8.37
CA TYR A 129 10.15 -12.31 -9.43
C TYR A 129 11.61 -12.18 -8.94
N PHE A 130 11.90 -11.23 -8.04
CA PHE A 130 13.19 -11.09 -7.38
C PHE A 130 13.55 -12.36 -6.58
N TRP A 131 12.63 -12.87 -5.76
CA TRP A 131 12.86 -14.05 -4.92
C TRP A 131 12.99 -15.34 -5.72
N VAL A 132 12.30 -15.44 -6.85
CA VAL A 132 12.39 -16.59 -7.76
C VAL A 132 13.70 -16.60 -8.58
N ARG A 133 14.54 -15.56 -8.48
CA ARG A 133 15.90 -15.46 -9.06
C ARG A 133 15.96 -15.77 -10.56
N GLY A 134 14.95 -15.34 -11.30
CA GLY A 134 14.93 -15.47 -12.76
C GLY A 134 14.62 -16.87 -13.28
N SER A 135 14.11 -17.79 -12.45
CA SER A 135 13.49 -18.99 -12.98
C SER A 135 12.11 -18.67 -13.57
N ALA A 136 11.68 -19.48 -14.54
CA ALA A 136 10.37 -19.33 -15.15
C ALA A 136 9.27 -19.45 -14.08
N SER A 137 8.39 -18.46 -14.04
CA SER A 137 7.29 -18.31 -13.08
C SER A 137 6.08 -17.70 -13.78
N GLU A 138 4.92 -17.70 -13.13
CA GLU A 138 3.70 -17.02 -13.61
C GLU A 138 3.91 -15.51 -13.89
N PHE A 139 4.92 -14.93 -13.25
CA PHE A 139 5.32 -13.53 -13.42
C PHE A 139 6.17 -13.29 -14.67
N SER A 140 6.66 -14.36 -15.32
CA SER A 140 7.53 -14.25 -16.48
C SER A 140 6.76 -13.73 -17.68
N GLY A 141 7.24 -12.63 -18.27
CA GLY A 141 6.61 -11.99 -19.42
C GLY A 141 5.71 -10.81 -19.07
N LEU A 142 5.37 -10.62 -17.79
CA LEU A 142 4.71 -9.40 -17.32
C LEU A 142 5.70 -8.23 -17.34
N ASP A 143 5.26 -7.05 -17.80
CA ASP A 143 6.07 -5.84 -17.79
C ASP A 143 6.56 -5.49 -16.37
N ALA A 144 5.74 -5.72 -15.35
CA ALA A 144 6.10 -5.50 -13.95
C ALA A 144 7.33 -6.34 -13.51
N SER A 145 7.56 -7.52 -14.09
CA SER A 145 8.76 -8.33 -13.78
C SER A 145 10.06 -7.63 -14.14
N ARG A 146 10.05 -6.70 -15.10
CA ARG A 146 11.23 -5.89 -15.48
C ARG A 146 11.63 -4.90 -14.39
N LEU A 147 10.76 -4.63 -13.41
CA LEU A 147 11.05 -3.77 -12.27
C LEU A 147 11.87 -4.48 -11.19
N VAL A 148 12.19 -5.76 -11.36
CA VAL A 148 12.97 -6.58 -10.40
C VAL A 148 14.29 -5.93 -9.97
N GLY A 149 14.96 -5.19 -10.86
CA GLY A 149 16.20 -4.48 -10.52
C GLY A 149 16.05 -3.37 -9.48
N ARG A 150 14.81 -2.98 -9.13
CA ARG A 150 14.50 -2.05 -8.05
C ARG A 150 14.36 -2.76 -6.69
N ALA A 151 14.05 -4.05 -6.70
CA ALA A 151 14.00 -4.86 -5.49
C ALA A 151 15.42 -5.21 -5.00
N ARG A 152 15.53 -5.38 -3.69
CA ARG A 152 16.76 -5.67 -2.92
C ARG A 152 16.40 -6.61 -1.77
N ASP A 153 17.40 -7.21 -1.13
CA ASP A 153 17.20 -8.07 0.04
C ASP A 153 16.46 -7.37 1.20
N SER A 154 16.56 -6.03 1.29
CA SER A 154 15.86 -5.21 2.27
C SER A 154 14.44 -4.79 1.84
N THR A 155 13.97 -5.22 0.66
CA THR A 155 12.66 -4.85 0.13
C THR A 155 11.58 -5.66 0.86
N VAL A 156 10.73 -4.95 1.58
CA VAL A 156 9.68 -5.57 2.39
C VAL A 156 8.57 -6.14 1.52
N ASP A 157 7.88 -7.15 2.05
CA ASP A 157 6.67 -7.71 1.45
C ASP A 157 5.63 -6.60 1.26
N PRO A 158 5.16 -6.33 0.02
CA PRO A 158 4.26 -5.23 -0.24
C PRO A 158 2.92 -5.36 0.50
N ARG A 159 2.48 -6.57 0.87
CA ARG A 159 1.24 -6.75 1.65
C ARG A 159 1.29 -6.09 3.02
N THR A 160 2.49 -5.82 3.54
CA THR A 160 2.67 -5.26 4.87
C THR A 160 2.48 -3.74 4.92
N TYR A 161 2.48 -3.02 3.80
CA TYR A 161 2.25 -1.58 3.82
C TYR A 161 0.82 -1.24 4.23
N ASP A 162 0.63 -0.08 4.88
CA ASP A 162 -0.71 0.45 5.11
C ASP A 162 -1.43 0.70 3.78
N ILE A 163 -2.74 0.46 3.74
CA ILE A 163 -3.55 0.58 2.52
C ILE A 163 -3.36 1.92 1.79
N ILE A 164 -3.09 2.99 2.53
CA ILE A 164 -2.87 4.36 2.01
C ILE A 164 -1.64 4.42 1.09
N HIS A 165 -0.61 3.59 1.31
CA HIS A 165 0.59 3.53 0.47
C HIS A 165 0.26 3.45 -1.02
N TRP A 166 -0.73 2.63 -1.38
CA TRP A 166 -1.14 2.38 -2.76
C TRP A 166 -1.90 3.56 -3.38
N TYR A 167 -2.51 4.42 -2.57
CA TYR A 167 -3.24 5.60 -3.02
C TYR A 167 -2.33 6.83 -3.15
N GLU A 168 -1.14 6.78 -2.57
CA GLU A 168 -0.18 7.88 -2.59
C GLU A 168 0.98 7.65 -3.56
N ARG A 169 1.76 8.71 -3.82
CA ARG A 169 2.93 8.67 -4.71
C ARG A 169 4.01 7.69 -4.25
N CYS A 170 4.10 7.43 -2.95
CA CYS A 170 5.06 6.45 -2.43
C CYS A 170 4.76 5.02 -2.91
N GLY A 171 3.53 4.72 -3.33
CA GLY A 171 3.17 3.44 -3.95
C GLY A 171 3.77 3.21 -5.34
N ASP A 172 4.34 4.23 -5.98
CA ASP A 172 5.02 4.10 -7.28
C ASP A 172 6.47 3.55 -7.14
N THR A 173 7.01 3.49 -5.92
CA THR A 173 8.41 3.16 -5.65
C THR A 173 8.58 1.84 -4.90
N ILE A 174 9.26 0.89 -5.54
CA ILE A 174 9.69 -0.36 -4.90
C ILE A 174 10.87 -0.08 -3.96
N GLY A 175 10.79 -0.59 -2.73
CA GLY A 175 11.86 -0.50 -1.75
C GLY A 175 12.01 0.84 -1.04
N SER A 176 11.05 1.78 -1.17
CA SER A 176 11.09 3.03 -0.42
C SER A 176 10.73 2.82 1.06
N CYS A 177 11.59 3.27 1.97
CA CYS A 177 11.21 3.54 3.35
C CYS A 177 10.28 4.76 3.33
N CYS A 178 8.98 4.54 3.52
CA CYS A 178 8.01 5.60 3.68
C CYS A 178 7.26 5.40 5.00
N SER A 179 6.59 6.45 5.48
CA SER A 179 5.79 6.41 6.73
C SER A 179 4.61 5.42 6.70
N HIS A 180 4.27 4.89 5.52
CA HIS A 180 3.28 3.83 5.33
C HIS A 180 3.87 2.42 5.48
N ASN A 181 5.19 2.29 5.66
CA ASN A 181 5.82 1.04 6.07
C ASN A 181 5.68 0.90 7.60
N PRO A 182 5.04 -0.16 8.12
CA PRO A 182 4.88 -0.36 9.56
C PRO A 182 6.21 -0.47 10.31
N MET A 183 7.27 -0.95 9.65
CA MET A 183 8.60 -1.04 10.25
C MET A 183 9.19 0.35 10.49
N THR A 184 9.09 1.24 9.50
CA THR A 184 9.53 2.64 9.64
C THR A 184 8.76 3.36 10.74
N ARG A 185 7.45 3.14 10.86
CA ARG A 185 6.67 3.70 11.97
C ARG A 185 7.13 3.19 13.34
N ARG A 186 7.39 1.88 13.47
CA ARG A 186 7.90 1.31 14.73
C ARG A 186 9.28 1.82 15.08
N GLU A 187 10.17 2.00 14.10
CA GLU A 187 11.50 2.58 14.30
C GLU A 187 11.39 4.05 14.75
N GLU A 188 10.52 4.84 14.12
CA GLU A 188 10.26 6.23 14.53
C GLU A 188 9.65 6.31 15.94
N GLU A 189 8.71 5.43 16.28
CA GLU A 189 8.15 5.36 17.64
C GLU A 189 9.21 4.98 18.67
N PHE A 190 10.09 4.04 18.34
CA PHE A 190 11.19 3.63 19.20
C PHE A 190 12.19 4.77 19.41
N GLU A 191 12.61 5.47 18.35
CA GLU A 191 13.51 6.62 18.46
C GLU A 191 12.87 7.80 19.22
N ARG A 192 11.55 8.01 19.09
CA ARG A 192 10.84 9.02 19.89
C ARG A 192 10.75 8.67 21.38
N GLN A 193 10.70 7.38 21.70
CA GLN A 193 10.69 6.88 23.08
C GLN A 193 12.11 6.72 23.65
N ARG A 194 13.14 6.87 22.81
CA ARG A 194 14.52 6.78 23.24
C ARG A 194 14.80 7.93 24.20
N PRO A 195 15.20 7.65 25.45
CA PRO A 195 15.53 8.71 26.38
C PRO A 195 16.65 9.54 25.78
N VAL A 196 16.43 10.87 25.69
CA VAL A 196 17.50 11.81 25.39
C VAL A 196 18.57 11.56 26.43
N ARG A 197 19.73 11.09 25.97
CA ARG A 197 20.88 10.89 26.84
C ARG A 197 21.18 12.27 27.41
N GLU A 198 20.88 12.50 28.69
CA GLU A 198 21.43 13.66 29.40
C GLU A 198 22.93 13.58 29.18
N GLU A 199 23.49 14.58 28.50
CA GLU A 199 24.94 14.70 28.40
C GLU A 199 25.45 14.70 29.84
N GLU A 200 26.23 13.67 30.20
CA GLU A 200 26.87 13.66 31.50
C GLU A 200 27.64 14.97 31.63
N PRO A 201 27.46 15.72 32.72
CA PRO A 201 28.16 16.99 32.90
C PRO A 201 29.65 16.74 32.69
N GLU A 202 30.27 17.54 31.83
CA GLU A 202 31.70 17.46 31.59
C GLU A 202 32.42 17.40 32.94
N TRP A 203 33.34 16.44 33.05
CA TRP A 203 34.15 16.22 34.24
C TRP A 203 34.80 17.56 34.66
N GLY A 204 34.21 18.24 35.65
CA GLY A 204 34.62 19.59 36.04
C GLY A 204 33.53 20.63 36.31
N GLN A 205 32.24 20.38 36.08
CA GLN A 205 31.21 21.41 36.35
C GLN A 205 30.44 21.27 37.67
N SER A 206 30.64 20.18 38.43
CA SER A 206 29.86 19.92 39.65
C SER A 206 30.25 20.74 40.88
N TRP A 207 31.38 21.46 40.85
CA TRP A 207 31.88 22.23 42.00
C TRP A 207 31.47 23.71 41.99
N GLU A 208 30.89 24.23 40.92
CA GLU A 208 30.47 25.64 40.84
C GLU A 208 29.04 25.91 41.31
N ILE A 209 28.21 24.88 41.46
CA ILE A 209 26.77 25.02 41.78
C ILE A 209 26.52 25.21 43.30
N ASN A 210 27.53 25.00 44.16
CA ASN A 210 27.41 25.11 45.62
C ASN A 210 28.22 26.26 46.24
N ARG A 211 28.28 27.43 45.59
CA ARG A 211 28.84 28.66 46.19
C ARG A 211 27.84 29.78 46.31
#